data_AF-A0A349EN82-F1
#
_entry.id   AF-A0A349EN82-F1
#
_cell.length_a   1.000
_cell.length_b   1.000
_cell.length_c   1.000
_cell.angle_alpha   90.00
_cell.angle_beta   90.00
_cell.angle_gamma   90.00
#
_symmetry.space_group_name_H-M   'P 1'
#
loop_
_entity.id
_entity.type
_entity.pdbx_description
1 polymer ?
#
loop_
_entity_poly.entity_id
_entity_poly.type
_entity_poly.pdbx_seq_one_letter_code
_entity_poly.pdbx_strand_id
1 'polypeptide(L)'
;MEGSEQRVQEGMQKERKWWVAGLLSLLLMGLGQMYNGQARKGVWLYLSFRIIFIAAALAMSFVHSRLLFFVVAFVGISFYLSVVIEAAMTARRLGSHYRLKSYNNGYAYIFLLLFVSLALLPAISFVVKTYLVEAYKIPSGSMVPTLQIGDHF
;
A
#
# COMPACT_ATOMS: atom_id res chain seq x y z
N MET A 1 45.24 -4.26 -18.82
CA MET A 1 43.85 -4.70 -19.01
C MET A 1 43.08 -4.84 -17.68
N GLU A 2 43.75 -4.85 -16.52
CA GLU A 2 43.08 -4.84 -15.20
C GLU A 2 42.35 -3.52 -14.86
N GLY A 3 42.83 -2.38 -15.38
CA GLY A 3 42.20 -1.07 -15.12
C GLY A 3 40.84 -0.85 -15.80
N SER A 4 40.50 -1.62 -16.85
CA SER A 4 39.18 -1.58 -17.49
C SER A 4 38.15 -2.44 -16.75
N GLU A 5 38.58 -3.53 -16.11
CA GLU A 5 37.68 -4.40 -15.35
C GLU A 5 37.31 -3.79 -13.98
N GLN A 6 38.24 -3.06 -13.35
CA GLN A 6 37.94 -2.29 -12.13
C GLN A 6 36.91 -1.17 -12.41
N ARG A 7 37.02 -0.46 -13.53
CA ARG A 7 36.04 0.56 -13.94
C ARG A 7 34.65 0.01 -14.27
N VAL A 8 34.57 -1.24 -14.76
CA VAL A 8 33.29 -1.90 -15.06
C VAL A 8 32.59 -2.38 -13.78
N GLN A 9 33.35 -2.74 -12.73
CA GLN A 9 32.79 -3.12 -11.43
C GLN A 9 32.45 -1.94 -10.52
N GLU A 10 32.99 -0.76 -10.79
CA GLU A 10 32.56 0.52 -10.20
C GLU A 10 31.23 1.01 -10.81
N GLY A 11 30.21 0.16 -10.86
CA GLY A 11 28.85 0.67 -11.06
C GLY A 11 28.55 1.67 -9.95
N MET A 12 28.45 2.95 -10.29
CA MET A 12 28.35 4.12 -9.38
C MET A 12 27.85 3.75 -7.98
N GLN A 13 28.80 3.46 -7.09
CA GLN A 13 28.47 3.16 -5.70
C GLN A 13 27.91 4.44 -5.10
N LYS A 14 26.66 4.38 -4.62
CA LYS A 14 25.96 5.56 -4.14
C LYS A 14 25.31 5.26 -2.81
N GLU A 15 25.77 6.00 -1.80
CA GLU A 15 25.32 5.89 -0.41
C GLU A 15 23.80 5.98 -0.29
N ARG A 16 23.23 5.03 0.45
CA ARG A 16 21.79 5.02 0.76
C ARG A 16 21.53 5.78 2.06
N LYS A 17 20.85 6.91 1.96
CA LYS A 17 20.45 7.69 3.14
C LYS A 17 19.23 7.05 3.79
N TRP A 18 19.34 6.70 5.07
CA TRP A 18 18.30 5.98 5.79
C TRP A 18 16.98 6.74 5.93
N TRP A 19 17.07 8.05 6.14
CA TRP A 19 15.90 8.91 6.25
C TRP A 19 15.17 9.04 4.91
N VAL A 20 15.88 8.96 3.78
CA VAL A 20 15.26 8.93 2.44
C VAL A 20 14.47 7.64 2.26
N ALA A 21 15.04 6.49 2.63
CA ALA A 21 14.33 5.21 2.56
C ALA A 21 13.08 5.18 3.46
N GLY A 22 13.18 5.74 4.67
CA GLY A 22 12.04 5.91 5.57
C GLY A 22 10.95 6.81 4.98
N LEU A 23 11.33 8.01 4.51
CA LEU A 23 10.40 8.97 3.90
C LEU A 23 9.71 8.39 2.66
N LEU A 24 10.45 7.69 1.80
CA LEU A 24 9.88 7.03 0.63
C LEU A 24 8.87 5.93 1.04
N SER A 25 9.17 5.15 2.08
CA SER A 25 8.23 4.15 2.62
C SER A 25 6.99 4.78 3.26
N LEU A 26 7.14 5.99 3.82
CA LEU A 26 6.03 6.77 4.38
C LEU A 26 5.09 7.24 3.25
N LEU A 27 5.65 7.79 2.17
CA LEU A 27 4.86 8.24 1.02
C LEU A 27 4.12 7.09 0.34
N LEU A 28 4.83 5.99 0.10
CA LEU A 28 4.25 4.78 -0.45
C LEU A 28 4.93 3.56 0.18
N MET A 29 4.15 2.74 0.86
CA MET A 29 4.65 1.46 1.37
C MET A 29 5.30 0.66 0.22
N GLY A 30 6.53 0.22 0.41
CA GLY A 30 7.32 -0.51 -0.61
C GLY A 30 8.33 0.34 -1.38
N LEU A 31 8.20 1.68 -1.43
CA LEU A 31 9.15 2.54 -2.14
C LEU A 31 10.53 2.59 -1.47
N GLY A 32 10.61 2.61 -0.14
CA GLY A 32 11.92 2.56 0.54
C GLY A 32 12.64 1.23 0.34
N GLN A 33 11.90 0.12 0.28
CA GLN A 33 12.44 -1.19 -0.08
C GLN A 33 12.96 -1.19 -1.52
N MET A 34 12.25 -0.54 -2.45
CA MET A 34 12.71 -0.34 -3.82
C MET A 34 13.98 0.51 -3.87
N TYR A 35 14.06 1.59 -3.08
CA TYR A 35 15.27 2.41 -2.91
C TYR A 35 16.48 1.61 -2.44
N ASN A 36 16.26 0.67 -1.52
CA ASN A 36 17.27 -0.26 -1.02
C ASN A 36 17.61 -1.41 -2.00
N GLY A 37 17.03 -1.42 -3.19
CA GLY A 37 17.28 -2.46 -4.20
C GLY A 37 16.46 -3.74 -4.02
N GLN A 38 15.43 -3.72 -3.18
CA GLN A 38 14.54 -4.85 -2.87
C GLN A 38 13.15 -4.64 -3.49
N ALA A 39 13.08 -4.29 -4.79
CA ALA A 39 11.83 -3.94 -5.47
C ALA A 39 10.74 -5.03 -5.33
N ARG A 40 11.10 -6.31 -5.54
CA ARG A 40 10.18 -7.45 -5.40
C ARG A 40 9.55 -7.50 -4.00
N LYS A 41 10.35 -7.28 -2.95
CA LYS A 41 9.86 -7.21 -1.56
C LYS A 41 8.90 -6.05 -1.37
N GLY A 42 9.25 -4.87 -1.89
CA GLY A 42 8.39 -3.67 -1.83
C GLY A 42 7.03 -3.89 -2.48
N VAL A 43 6.99 -4.51 -3.67
CA VAL A 43 5.74 -4.84 -4.37
C VAL A 43 4.88 -5.81 -3.58
N TRP A 44 5.46 -6.90 -3.06
CA TRP A 44 4.72 -7.85 -2.22
C TRP A 44 4.19 -7.22 -0.95
N LEU A 45 4.99 -6.39 -0.26
CA LEU A 45 4.53 -5.69 0.95
C LEU A 45 3.36 -4.74 0.65
N TYR A 46 3.44 -4.00 -0.46
CA TYR A 46 2.36 -3.13 -0.90
C TYR A 46 1.07 -3.92 -1.18
N LEU A 47 1.16 -4.97 -2.00
CA LEU A 47 0.00 -5.78 -2.39
C LEU A 47 -0.63 -6.49 -1.18
N SER A 48 0.18 -7.16 -0.36
CA SER A 48 -0.30 -7.85 0.84
C SER A 48 -0.98 -6.89 1.81
N PHE A 49 -0.39 -5.71 2.05
CA PHE A 49 -1.02 -4.71 2.91
C PHE A 49 -2.36 -4.23 2.35
N ARG A 50 -2.45 -3.99 1.03
CA ARG A 50 -3.72 -3.58 0.40
C ARG A 50 -4.80 -4.64 0.53
N ILE A 51 -4.47 -5.91 0.29
CA ILE A 51 -5.40 -7.03 0.44
C ILE A 51 -5.88 -7.15 1.89
N ILE A 52 -4.95 -7.15 2.85
CA ILE A 52 -5.28 -7.24 4.29
C ILE A 52 -6.16 -6.06 4.72
N PHE A 53 -5.84 -4.85 4.26
CA PHE A 53 -6.60 -3.65 4.61
C PHE A 53 -8.05 -3.71 4.06
N ILE A 54 -8.22 -4.14 2.80
CA ILE A 54 -9.56 -4.31 2.21
C ILE A 54 -10.34 -5.41 2.93
N ALA A 55 -9.70 -6.55 3.22
CA ALA A 55 -10.33 -7.65 3.96
C ALA A 55 -10.74 -7.23 5.38
N ALA A 56 -9.88 -6.49 6.08
CA ALA A 56 -10.18 -5.94 7.40
C ALA A 56 -11.35 -4.93 7.35
N ALA A 57 -11.36 -4.03 6.36
CA ALA A 57 -12.46 -3.08 6.17
C ALA A 57 -13.80 -3.79 5.88
N LEU A 58 -13.77 -4.85 5.07
CA LEU A 58 -14.95 -5.67 4.78
C LEU A 58 -15.44 -6.41 6.04
N ALA A 59 -14.54 -7.05 6.80
CA ALA A 59 -14.89 -7.72 8.05
C ALA A 59 -15.50 -6.75 9.07
N MET A 60 -14.95 -5.53 9.18
CA MET A 60 -15.47 -4.46 10.03
C MET A 60 -16.86 -3.97 9.61
N SER A 61 -17.26 -4.16 8.35
CA SER A 61 -18.60 -3.81 7.87
C SER A 61 -19.68 -4.76 8.38
N PHE A 62 -19.30 -5.99 8.75
CA PHE A 62 -20.21 -6.96 9.38
C PHE A 62 -20.17 -6.89 10.91
N VAL A 63 -19.04 -6.51 11.49
CA VAL A 63 -18.84 -6.48 12.95
C VAL A 63 -18.77 -5.04 13.47
N HIS A 64 -19.86 -4.58 14.10
CA HIS A 64 -20.02 -3.20 14.56
C HIS A 64 -19.35 -2.90 15.93
N SER A 65 -18.19 -3.52 16.21
CA SER A 65 -17.49 -3.36 17.50
C SER A 65 -16.46 -2.23 17.46
N ARG A 66 -16.63 -1.22 18.33
CA ARG A 66 -15.67 -0.12 18.50
C ARG A 66 -14.30 -0.60 18.96
N LEU A 67 -14.24 -1.63 19.81
CA LEU A 67 -12.97 -2.18 20.28
C LEU A 67 -12.19 -2.84 19.13
N LEU A 68 -12.89 -3.60 18.28
CA LEU A 68 -12.28 -4.25 17.12
C LEU A 68 -11.67 -3.22 16.17
N PHE A 69 -12.34 -2.09 15.96
CA PHE A 69 -11.81 -0.98 15.18
C PHE A 69 -10.45 -0.50 15.71
N PHE A 70 -10.36 -0.21 17.02
CA PHE A 70 -9.11 0.27 17.62
C PHE A 70 -7.99 -0.77 17.56
N VAL A 71 -8.32 -2.06 17.76
CA VAL A 71 -7.33 -3.15 17.66
C VAL A 71 -6.80 -3.27 16.24
N VAL A 72 -7.68 -3.29 15.23
CA VAL A 72 -7.30 -3.37 13.81
C VAL A 72 -6.47 -2.14 13.41
N ALA A 73 -6.88 -0.94 13.82
CA ALA A 73 -6.15 0.29 13.56
C ALA A 73 -4.75 0.25 14.20
N PHE A 74 -4.65 -0.15 15.47
CA PHE A 74 -3.38 -0.26 16.17
C PHE A 74 -2.44 -1.26 15.47
N VAL A 75 -2.91 -2.46 15.19
CA VAL A 75 -2.13 -3.48 14.47
C VAL A 75 -1.69 -2.98 13.09
N GLY A 76 -2.60 -2.34 12.35
CA GLY A 76 -2.32 -1.77 11.04
C GLY A 76 -1.24 -0.68 11.08
N ILE A 77 -1.32 0.24 12.04
CA ILE A 77 -0.34 1.30 12.25
C ILE A 77 1.01 0.71 12.69
N SER A 78 1.02 -0.21 13.67
CA SER A 78 2.24 -0.87 14.13
C SER A 78 2.95 -1.63 13.00
N PHE A 79 2.19 -2.36 12.18
CA PHE A 79 2.73 -3.04 11.01
C PHE A 79 3.32 -2.05 10.00
N TYR A 80 2.57 -0.99 9.67
CA TYR A 80 3.02 0.05 8.75
C TYR A 80 4.32 0.72 9.22
N LEU A 81 4.39 1.13 10.49
CA LEU A 81 5.59 1.71 11.07
C LEU A 81 6.77 0.73 11.06
N SER A 82 6.52 -0.55 11.32
CA SER A 82 7.55 -1.59 11.25
C SER A 82 8.16 -1.70 9.84
N VAL A 83 7.35 -1.57 8.79
CA VAL A 83 7.83 -1.57 7.40
C VAL A 83 8.67 -0.33 7.08
N VAL A 84 8.28 0.85 7.59
CA VAL A 84 9.06 2.09 7.45
C VAL A 84 10.40 1.99 8.17
N ILE A 85 10.39 1.49 9.40
CA ILE A 85 11.59 1.28 10.21
C ILE A 85 12.50 0.26 9.54
N GLU A 86 11.95 -0.85 9.02
CA GLU A 86 12.71 -1.86 8.31
C GLU A 86 13.41 -1.27 7.08
N ALA A 87 12.72 -0.47 6.27
CA ALA A 87 13.35 0.21 5.13
C ALA A 87 14.50 1.13 5.56
N ALA A 88 14.30 1.91 6.61
CA ALA A 88 15.32 2.82 7.13
C ALA A 88 16.54 2.06 7.69
N MET A 89 16.31 1.00 8.47
CA MET A 89 17.38 0.17 9.03
C MET A 89 18.16 -0.56 7.94
N THR A 90 17.47 -1.13 6.95
CA THR A 90 18.10 -1.79 5.80
C THR A 90 18.95 -0.81 4.99
N ALA A 91 18.48 0.43 4.79
CA ALA A 91 19.27 1.48 4.15
C ALA A 91 20.53 1.84 4.93
N ARG A 92 20.45 1.95 6.27
CA ARG A 92 21.63 2.16 7.14
C ARG A 92 22.65 1.03 6.98
N ARG A 93 22.19 -0.23 6.90
CA ARG A 93 23.06 -1.40 6.75
C ARG A 93 23.75 -1.46 5.38
N LEU A 94 23.06 -1.02 4.33
CA LEU A 94 23.61 -1.00 2.96
C LEU A 94 24.71 0.06 2.80
N GLY A 95 24.60 1.19 3.52
CA GLY A 95 25.65 2.21 3.59
C GLY A 95 26.13 2.70 2.22
N SER A 96 27.44 2.82 2.05
CA SER A 96 28.13 3.20 0.81
C SER A 96 28.28 2.04 -0.19
N HIS A 97 28.16 0.80 0.27
CA HIS A 97 28.39 -0.41 -0.55
C HIS A 97 27.27 -0.74 -1.54
N TYR A 98 26.27 0.13 -1.68
CA TYR A 98 25.15 -0.11 -2.58
C TYR A 98 25.47 0.24 -4.04
N ARG A 99 25.33 -0.75 -4.93
CA ARG A 99 25.37 -0.56 -6.38
C ARG A 99 23.99 -0.22 -6.93
N LEU A 100 23.92 0.86 -7.71
CA LEU A 100 22.69 1.31 -8.36
C LEU A 100 22.15 0.26 -9.33
N LYS A 101 20.86 -0.09 -9.16
CA LYS A 101 20.10 -0.89 -10.13
C LYS A 101 19.42 0.01 -11.15
N SER A 102 19.13 -0.51 -12.35
CA SER A 102 18.56 0.24 -13.49
C SER A 102 17.22 0.95 -13.22
N TYR A 103 16.50 0.57 -12.16
CA TYR A 103 15.24 1.19 -11.77
C TYR A 103 15.39 2.27 -10.68
N ASN A 104 16.59 2.50 -10.14
CA ASN A 104 16.85 3.50 -9.11
C ASN A 104 17.04 4.91 -9.69
N ASN A 105 16.11 5.32 -10.54
CA ASN A 105 16.14 6.57 -11.29
C ASN A 105 15.02 7.45 -10.75
N GLY A 106 15.23 8.75 -10.54
CA GLY A 106 14.22 9.65 -9.96
C GLY A 106 12.86 9.58 -10.68
N TYR A 107 12.88 9.49 -12.02
CA TYR A 107 11.68 9.33 -12.84
C TYR A 107 10.87 8.06 -12.52
N ALA A 108 11.52 6.94 -12.17
CA ALA A 108 10.83 5.71 -11.81
C ALA A 108 10.03 5.86 -10.52
N TYR A 109 10.57 6.60 -9.53
CA TYR A 109 9.86 6.90 -8.28
C TYR A 109 8.67 7.82 -8.52
N ILE A 110 8.86 8.89 -9.30
CA ILE A 110 7.79 9.85 -9.62
C ILE A 110 6.69 9.15 -10.42
N PHE A 111 7.07 8.40 -11.46
CA PHE A 111 6.12 7.63 -12.26
C PHE A 111 5.32 6.66 -11.39
N LEU A 112 5.98 5.88 -10.54
CA LEU A 112 5.30 4.92 -9.67
C LEU A 112 4.36 5.61 -8.68
N LEU A 113 4.78 6.73 -8.08
CA LEU A 113 3.96 7.51 -7.17
C LEU A 113 2.72 8.06 -7.87
N LEU A 114 2.88 8.66 -9.06
CA LEU A 114 1.77 9.17 -9.87
C LEU A 114 0.85 8.05 -10.34
N PHE A 115 1.41 6.96 -10.87
CA PHE A 115 0.64 5.81 -11.31
C PHE A 115 -0.21 5.22 -10.17
N VAL A 116 0.39 5.03 -8.99
CA VAL A 116 -0.35 4.49 -7.86
C VAL A 116 -1.43 5.47 -7.39
N SER A 117 -1.13 6.76 -7.31
CA SER A 117 -2.06 7.77 -6.76
C SER A 117 -3.21 8.11 -7.72
N LEU A 118 -2.92 8.22 -9.02
CA LEU A 118 -3.87 8.71 -10.02
C LEU A 118 -4.57 7.59 -10.80
N ALA A 119 -3.99 6.39 -10.87
CA ALA A 119 -4.58 5.28 -11.62
C ALA A 119 -4.94 4.11 -10.71
N LEU A 120 -3.96 3.55 -9.97
CA LEU A 120 -4.18 2.30 -9.23
C LEU A 120 -5.16 2.46 -8.06
N LEU A 121 -5.01 3.49 -7.23
CA LEU A 121 -5.91 3.72 -6.09
C LEU A 121 -7.35 4.03 -6.53
N PRO A 122 -7.60 4.93 -7.51
CA PRO A 122 -8.94 5.13 -8.04
C PRO A 122 -9.54 3.85 -8.65
N ALA A 123 -8.75 3.07 -9.40
CA ALA A 123 -9.22 1.81 -9.98
C ALA A 123 -9.62 0.78 -8.90
N ILE A 124 -8.80 0.62 -7.86
CA ILE A 124 -9.14 -0.23 -6.71
C ILE A 124 -10.42 0.27 -6.02
N SER A 125 -10.53 1.58 -5.80
CA SER A 125 -11.73 2.17 -5.19
C SER A 125 -12.99 1.92 -6.03
N PHE A 126 -12.89 2.05 -7.35
CA PHE A 126 -13.99 1.74 -8.27
C PHE A 126 -14.40 0.27 -8.17
N VAL A 127 -13.45 -0.67 -8.27
CA VAL A 127 -13.72 -2.12 -8.15
C VAL A 127 -14.36 -2.47 -6.80
N VAL A 128 -13.80 -1.96 -5.69
CA VAL A 128 -14.34 -2.21 -4.34
C VAL A 128 -15.77 -1.67 -4.23
N LYS A 129 -16.04 -0.46 -4.74
CA LYS A 129 -17.40 0.11 -4.71
C LYS A 129 -18.38 -0.74 -5.52
N THR A 130 -18.06 -1.00 -6.79
CA THR A 130 -18.96 -1.70 -7.73
C THR A 130 -19.23 -3.14 -7.32
N TYR A 131 -18.23 -3.88 -6.85
CA TYR A 131 -18.37 -5.32 -6.61
C TYR A 131 -18.51 -5.73 -5.15
N LEU A 132 -18.01 -4.94 -4.20
CA LEU A 132 -18.05 -5.31 -2.76
C LEU A 132 -19.07 -4.49 -1.97
N VAL A 133 -19.26 -3.21 -2.28
CA VAL A 133 -20.15 -2.32 -1.51
C VAL A 133 -21.55 -2.21 -2.12
N GLU A 134 -21.66 -2.14 -3.45
CA GLU A 134 -22.93 -1.86 -4.14
C GLU A 134 -23.87 -3.07 -4.28
N ALA A 135 -23.37 -4.30 -4.12
CA ALA A 135 -24.17 -5.53 -4.21
C ALA A 135 -25.21 -5.72 -3.07
N TYR A 136 -25.27 -4.81 -2.09
CA TYR A 136 -26.20 -4.86 -0.96
C TYR A 136 -27.39 -3.89 -1.06
N LYS A 137 -27.72 -3.36 -2.24
CA LYS A 137 -29.01 -2.66 -2.41
C LYS A 137 -30.13 -3.70 -2.49
N ILE A 138 -30.65 -4.14 -1.34
CA ILE A 138 -31.86 -4.96 -1.26
C ILE A 138 -33.05 -4.11 -1.77
N PRO A 139 -33.70 -4.46 -2.89
CA PRO A 139 -34.94 -3.79 -3.27
C PRO A 139 -36.07 -4.37 -2.44
N SER A 140 -36.28 -3.86 -1.22
CA SER A 140 -37.56 -4.13 -0.54
C SER A 140 -38.62 -3.16 -1.06
N GLY A 141 -39.03 -3.35 -2.32
CA GLY A 141 -40.23 -2.73 -2.88
C GLY A 141 -41.53 -3.41 -2.44
N SER A 142 -41.46 -4.36 -1.51
CA SER A 142 -42.62 -5.16 -1.08
C SER A 142 -43.29 -4.68 0.21
N MET A 143 -42.94 -3.50 0.72
CA MET A 143 -43.72 -2.86 1.78
C MET A 143 -44.37 -1.60 1.24
N VAL A 144 -45.69 -1.70 1.12
CA VAL A 144 -46.74 -0.68 0.93
C VAL A 144 -47.31 -0.63 -0.50
N PRO A 145 -48.67 -0.68 -0.66
CA PRO A 145 -49.68 -0.47 0.38
C PRO A 145 -50.57 -1.70 0.65
N THR A 146 -50.56 -2.17 1.89
CA THR A 146 -51.63 -3.02 2.45
C THR A 146 -52.63 -2.21 3.27
N LEU A 147 -52.81 -0.92 2.94
CA LEU A 147 -53.89 -0.11 3.49
C LEU A 147 -54.89 0.15 2.38
N GLN A 148 -56.06 -0.47 2.51
CA GLN A 148 -57.22 -0.18 1.67
C GLN A 148 -58.00 0.98 2.28
N ILE A 149 -58.63 1.78 1.42
CA ILE A 149 -59.50 2.88 1.83
C ILE A 149 -60.71 2.27 2.54
N GLY A 150 -60.79 2.40 3.87
CA GLY A 150 -61.92 1.93 4.67
C GLY A 150 -61.59 1.35 6.05
N ASP A 151 -60.33 1.14 6.40
CA ASP A 151 -59.98 0.58 7.72
C ASP A 151 -60.16 1.59 8.86
N HIS A 152 -60.94 1.19 9.87
CA HIS A 152 -61.12 1.86 11.17
C HIS A 152 -60.81 0.85 12.30
N PHE A 153 -60.24 1.34 13.41
CA PHE A 153 -59.87 0.56 14.60
C PHE A 153 -61.08 -0.07 15.33
#